data_AF-A0AAV7VB26-F1
#
_entry.id   AF-A0AAV7VB26-F1
#
_cell.length_a   1.000
_cell.length_b   1.000
_cell.length_c   1.000
_cell.angle_alpha   90.00
_cell.angle_beta   90.00
_cell.angle_gamma   90.00
#
_symmetry.space_group_name_H-M   'P 1'
#
loop_
_entity.id
_entity.type
_entity.pdbx_description
1 polymer ?
#
loop_
_entity_poly.entity_id
_entity_poly.type
_entity_poly.pdbx_seq_one_letter_code
_entity_poly.pdbx_strand_id
1 'polypeptide(L)'
;MRAKGRKLRAGHTNDWGSHRETYADYYDNFYASGTDISAADCKDFLRDIQLQELQKDERDALEAVMIEEEVTLVLEDLQTGNAAGQNGIPVELYKGMATVIASPLLEILNFLKKPETKAAYQQTKEQ
;
A
#
# COMPACT_ATOMS: atom_id res chain seq x y z
N MET A 1 6.15 -24.96 -48.25
CA MET A 1 5.15 -23.89 -48.12
C MET A 1 3.91 -24.39 -47.39
N ARG A 2 3.64 -23.93 -46.17
CA ARG A 2 2.31 -23.45 -45.71
C ARG A 2 2.40 -23.01 -44.25
N ALA A 3 2.42 -21.69 -44.07
CA ALA A 3 2.34 -21.04 -42.78
C ALA A 3 1.03 -21.43 -42.07
N LYS A 4 1.12 -21.92 -40.83
CA LYS A 4 -0.02 -21.96 -39.91
C LYS A 4 -0.19 -20.55 -39.35
N GLY A 5 -1.02 -19.75 -40.04
CA GLY A 5 -1.43 -18.44 -39.56
C GLY A 5 -2.15 -18.57 -38.23
N ARG A 6 -1.58 -18.01 -37.15
CA ARG A 6 -2.32 -17.70 -35.94
C ARG A 6 -3.33 -16.61 -36.32
N LYS A 7 -4.60 -16.99 -36.41
CA LYS A 7 -5.69 -16.01 -36.50
C LYS A 7 -5.69 -15.21 -35.20
N LEU A 8 -5.22 -13.97 -35.29
CA LEU A 8 -5.59 -12.92 -34.34
C LEU A 8 -7.11 -12.77 -34.45
N ARG A 9 -7.85 -13.17 -33.41
CA ARG A 9 -9.30 -12.94 -33.36
C ARG A 9 -9.52 -11.47 -33.05
N ALA A 10 -9.96 -10.73 -34.07
CA ALA A 10 -10.63 -9.47 -33.92
C ALA A 10 -11.95 -9.69 -33.16
N GLY A 11 -12.21 -8.83 -32.17
CA GLY A 11 -13.45 -8.80 -31.42
C GLY A 11 -13.29 -8.03 -30.12
N HIS A 12 -13.24 -6.71 -30.19
CA HIS A 12 -13.51 -5.88 -29.02
C HIS A 12 -15.02 -5.93 -28.78
N THR A 13 -15.47 -6.97 -28.09
CA THR A 13 -16.85 -7.08 -27.62
C THR A 13 -16.92 -6.37 -26.28
N ASN A 14 -17.81 -5.38 -26.14
CA ASN A 14 -18.16 -4.73 -24.87
C ASN A 14 -18.96 -5.67 -23.96
N ASP A 15 -18.57 -6.94 -23.92
CA ASP A 15 -19.19 -7.97 -23.13
C ASP A 15 -18.47 -8.07 -21.78
N TRP A 16 -19.08 -7.44 -20.78
CA TRP A 16 -18.61 -7.45 -19.40
C TRP A 16 -18.46 -8.86 -18.83
N GLY A 17 -19.26 -9.83 -19.32
CA GLY A 17 -19.19 -11.24 -18.93
C GLY A 17 -17.85 -11.87 -19.31
N SER A 18 -17.47 -11.74 -20.59
CA SER A 18 -16.18 -12.23 -21.08
C SER A 18 -14.97 -11.58 -20.39
N HIS A 19 -15.05 -10.31 -20.00
CA HIS A 19 -13.96 -9.65 -19.27
C HIS A 19 -13.81 -10.24 -17.87
N ARG A 20 -14.92 -10.46 -17.16
CA ARG A 20 -14.90 -11.02 -15.81
C ARG A 20 -14.27 -12.41 -15.76
N GLU A 21 -14.58 -13.28 -16.72
CA GLU A 21 -13.97 -14.60 -16.83
C GLU A 21 -12.47 -14.50 -17.11
N THR A 22 -12.04 -13.61 -18.02
CA THR A 22 -10.60 -13.43 -18.27
C THR A 22 -9.82 -12.88 -17.06
N TYR A 23 -10.42 -12.00 -16.25
CA TYR A 23 -9.80 -11.53 -15.01
C TYR A 23 -9.80 -12.62 -13.93
N ALA A 24 -10.88 -13.38 -13.80
CA ALA A 24 -10.95 -14.50 -12.87
C ALA A 24 -9.88 -15.55 -13.21
N ASP A 25 -9.81 -15.99 -14.47
CA ASP A 25 -8.80 -16.93 -14.95
C ASP A 25 -7.37 -16.39 -14.75
N TYR A 26 -7.15 -15.09 -14.99
CA TYR A 26 -5.84 -14.47 -14.77
C TYR A 26 -5.42 -14.55 -13.30
N TYR A 27 -6.27 -14.11 -12.37
CA TYR A 27 -5.92 -14.11 -10.95
C TYR A 27 -5.90 -15.53 -10.37
N ASP A 28 -6.79 -16.42 -10.80
CA ASP A 28 -6.75 -17.83 -10.43
C ASP A 28 -5.42 -18.46 -10.85
N ASN A 29 -4.94 -18.20 -12.07
CA ASN A 29 -3.64 -18.69 -12.50
C ASN A 29 -2.46 -17.97 -11.81
N PHE A 30 -2.58 -16.67 -11.50
CA PHE A 30 -1.55 -15.89 -10.81
C PHE A 30 -1.35 -16.34 -9.36
N TYR A 31 -2.43 -16.68 -8.66
CA TYR A 31 -2.37 -17.20 -7.30
C TYR A 31 -2.23 -18.73 -7.24
N ALA A 32 -2.57 -19.46 -8.31
CA ALA A 32 -2.30 -20.90 -8.46
C ALA A 32 -0.89 -21.20 -8.97
N SER A 33 -0.15 -20.23 -9.52
CA SER A 33 1.28 -20.38 -9.80
C SER A 33 2.06 -20.42 -8.49
N GLY A 34 1.97 -21.58 -7.83
CA GLY A 34 2.69 -21.93 -6.61
C GLY A 34 4.17 -22.13 -6.90
N THR A 35 4.90 -21.05 -7.09
CA THR A 35 6.23 -21.01 -6.48
C THR A 35 5.98 -20.96 -4.99
N ASP A 36 6.09 -22.11 -4.32
CA ASP A 36 6.19 -22.17 -2.86
C ASP A 36 7.49 -21.47 -2.47
N ILE A 37 7.42 -20.15 -2.33
CA ILE A 37 8.56 -19.33 -1.90
C ILE A 37 8.85 -19.77 -0.47
N SER A 38 9.94 -20.50 -0.30
CA SER A 38 10.39 -20.91 1.02
C SER A 38 10.94 -19.70 1.77
N ALA A 39 10.99 -19.79 3.10
CA ALA A 39 11.66 -18.77 3.90
C ALA A 39 13.14 -18.58 3.48
N ALA A 40 13.78 -19.60 2.91
CA ALA A 40 15.13 -19.50 2.36
C ALA A 40 15.17 -18.63 1.09
N ASP A 41 14.22 -18.80 0.18
CA ASP A 41 14.11 -17.99 -1.05
C ASP A 41 13.85 -16.51 -0.73
N CYS A 42 12.99 -16.23 0.26
CA CYS A 42 12.80 -14.87 0.77
C CYS A 42 14.08 -14.29 1.35
N LYS A 43 14.85 -15.09 2.10
CA LYS A 43 16.09 -14.64 2.73
C LYS A 43 17.18 -14.35 1.70
N ASP A 44 17.31 -15.18 0.68
CA ASP A 44 18.25 -14.96 -0.42
C ASP A 44 17.86 -13.72 -1.24
N PHE A 45 16.56 -13.54 -1.55
CA PHE A 45 16.06 -12.33 -2.20
C PHE A 45 16.34 -11.07 -1.38
N LEU A 46 16.05 -11.08 -0.08
CA LEU A 46 16.30 -9.95 0.81
C LEU A 46 17.79 -9.69 1.04
N ARG A 47 18.65 -10.70 0.92
CA ARG A 47 20.12 -10.53 0.97
C ARG A 47 20.62 -9.84 -0.30
N ASP A 48 20.05 -10.19 -1.44
CA ASP A 48 20.44 -9.63 -2.73
C ASP A 48 19.94 -8.18 -2.89
N ILE A 49 18.85 -7.82 -2.21
CA ILE A 49 18.50 -6.41 -1.98
C ILE A 49 19.45 -5.84 -0.93
N GLN A 50 20.40 -5.01 -1.36
CA GLN A 50 21.23 -4.22 -0.45
C GLN A 50 20.38 -3.15 0.24
N LEU A 51 19.66 -3.54 1.28
CA LEU A 51 18.94 -2.61 2.15
C LEU A 51 19.98 -1.76 2.89
N GLN A 52 19.84 -0.43 2.79
CA GLN A 52 20.69 0.48 3.55
C GLN A 52 20.35 0.35 5.03
N GLU A 53 21.34 0.00 5.84
CA GLU A 53 21.19 0.05 7.30
C GLU A 53 21.17 1.50 7.74
N LEU A 54 20.05 1.91 8.34
CA LEU A 54 19.91 3.25 8.91
C LEU A 54 20.94 3.45 10.02
N GLN A 55 21.62 4.58 10.01
CA GLN A 55 22.50 4.99 11.11
C GLN A 55 21.66 5.26 12.37
N LYS A 56 22.32 5.24 13.54
CA LYS A 56 21.63 5.45 14.81
C LYS A 56 20.86 6.78 14.83
N ASP A 57 21.47 7.85 14.32
CA ASP A 57 20.87 9.18 14.31
C ASP A 57 19.62 9.25 13.41
N GLU A 58 19.63 8.51 12.29
CA GLU A 58 18.47 8.42 11.39
C GLU A 58 17.32 7.64 12.04
N ARG A 59 17.63 6.58 12.79
CA ARG A 59 16.62 5.84 13.56
C ARG A 59 16.03 6.69 14.67
N ASP A 60 16.87 7.43 15.38
CA ASP A 60 16.44 8.31 16.46
C ASP A 60 15.57 9.46 15.91
N ALA A 61 15.87 9.98 14.71
CA ALA A 61 15.03 10.95 14.02
C ALA A 61 13.66 10.39 13.63
N LEU A 62 13.57 9.14 13.16
CA LEU A 62 12.30 8.50 12.81
C LEU A 62 11.41 8.24 14.03
N GLU A 63 12.01 7.99 15.20
CA GLU A 63 11.29 7.84 16.47
C GLU A 63 10.95 9.19 17.14
N ALA A 64 11.44 10.31 16.61
CA ALA A 64 11.12 11.62 17.12
C ALA A 64 9.61 11.96 17.00
N VAL A 65 9.19 12.95 17.79
CA VAL A 65 7.84 13.53 17.73
C VAL A 65 7.66 14.18 16.36
N MET A 66 6.55 13.89 15.70
CA MET A 66 6.21 14.54 14.42
C MET A 66 5.87 16.01 14.65
N ILE A 67 6.06 16.83 13.61
CA ILE A 67 5.67 18.24 13.59
C ILE A 67 4.49 18.48 12.63
N GLU A 68 3.81 19.61 12.81
CA GLU A 68 2.60 19.93 12.04
C GLU A 68 2.91 20.16 10.55
N GLU A 69 4.07 20.71 10.23
CA GLU A 69 4.49 20.88 8.83
C GLU A 69 4.63 19.53 8.12
N GLU A 70 5.16 18.50 8.78
CA GLU A 70 5.30 17.15 8.21
C GLU A 70 3.93 16.55 7.89
N VAL A 71 2.99 16.66 8.82
CA VAL A 71 1.63 16.14 8.63
C VAL A 71 0.91 16.89 7.51
N THR A 72 1.08 18.21 7.43
CA THR A 72 0.49 19.03 6.37
C THR A 72 1.03 18.64 5.00
N LEU A 73 2.35 18.50 4.86
CA LEU A 73 2.99 18.08 3.61
C LEU A 73 2.49 16.70 3.15
N VAL A 74 2.34 15.75 4.07
CA VAL A 74 1.82 14.42 3.76
C VAL A 74 0.36 14.48 3.27
N LEU A 75 -0.48 15.31 3.90
CA LEU A 75 -1.87 15.47 3.48
C LEU A 75 -1.96 16.09 2.08
N GLU A 76 -1.09 17.05 1.76
CA GLU A 76 -1.03 17.69 0.45
C GLU A 76 -0.51 16.75 -0.66
N ASP A 77 0.39 15.82 -0.32
CA ASP A 77 1.02 14.88 -1.27
C ASP A 77 0.17 13.64 -1.59
N LEU A 78 -0.99 13.47 -0.95
CA LEU A 78 -1.86 12.30 -1.20
C LEU A 78 -2.19 12.11 -2.69
N GLN A 79 -2.22 10.89 -3.21
CA GLN A 79 -2.53 10.69 -4.64
C GLN A 79 -4.01 10.92 -4.94
N THR A 80 -4.31 11.85 -5.86
CA THR A 80 -5.66 12.16 -6.33
C THR A 80 -6.19 11.14 -7.33
N GLY A 81 -7.51 11.07 -7.48
CA GLY A 81 -8.16 10.14 -8.41
C GLY A 81 -8.33 8.71 -7.88
N ASN A 82 -7.95 8.45 -6.63
CA ASN A 82 -8.31 7.23 -5.93
C ASN A 82 -9.79 7.23 -5.55
N ALA A 83 -10.43 6.06 -5.63
CA ALA A 83 -11.79 5.90 -5.14
C ALA A 83 -11.87 6.24 -3.65
N ALA A 84 -12.96 6.88 -3.24
CA ALA A 84 -13.20 7.16 -1.83
C ALA A 84 -13.18 5.85 -1.03
N GLY A 85 -12.61 5.90 0.17
CA GLY A 85 -12.53 4.75 1.06
C GLY A 85 -13.92 4.32 1.56
N GLN A 86 -13.95 3.41 2.53
CA GLN A 86 -15.20 2.92 3.13
C GLN A 86 -16.07 4.06 3.72
N ASN A 87 -15.46 5.18 4.09
CA ASN A 87 -16.13 6.37 4.59
C ASN A 87 -16.80 7.23 3.50
N GLY A 88 -16.55 6.96 2.21
CA GLY A 88 -17.07 7.73 1.09
C GLY A 88 -16.48 9.14 0.96
N ILE A 89 -15.44 9.46 1.72
CA ILE A 89 -14.79 10.78 1.67
C ILE A 89 -13.67 10.75 0.63
N PRO A 90 -13.70 11.64 -0.39
CA PRO A 90 -12.67 11.71 -1.41
C PRO A 90 -11.37 12.32 -0.85
N VAL A 91 -10.23 11.94 -1.44
CA VAL A 91 -8.91 12.38 -0.96
C VAL A 91 -8.72 13.89 -1.11
N GLU A 92 -9.38 14.48 -2.11
CA GLU A 92 -9.38 15.90 -2.42
C GLU A 92 -9.93 16.74 -1.25
N LEU A 93 -10.84 16.18 -0.45
CA LEU A 93 -11.35 16.87 0.73
C LEU A 93 -10.28 16.97 1.82
N TYR A 94 -9.53 15.89 2.06
CA TYR A 94 -8.43 15.89 3.03
C TYR A 94 -7.34 16.87 2.63
N LYS A 95 -7.02 16.96 1.33
CA LYS A 95 -6.10 17.97 0.79
C LYS A 95 -6.60 19.39 1.01
N GLY A 96 -7.86 19.66 0.66
CA GLY A 96 -8.45 21.00 0.80
C GLY A 96 -8.57 21.47 2.25
N MET A 97 -8.56 20.53 3.21
CA MET A 97 -8.66 20.79 4.64
C MET A 97 -7.36 20.48 5.40
N ALA A 98 -6.22 20.36 4.70
CA ALA A 98 -4.97 19.92 5.31
C ALA A 98 -4.60 20.77 6.54
N THR A 99 -4.74 22.09 6.46
CA THR A 99 -4.45 23.04 7.56
C THR A 99 -5.38 22.91 8.76
N VAL A 100 -6.57 22.34 8.59
CA VAL A 100 -7.55 22.12 9.68
C VAL A 100 -7.37 20.74 10.29
N ILE A 101 -7.01 19.75 9.46
CA ILE A 101 -6.90 18.34 9.87
C ILE A 101 -5.51 18.04 10.45
N ALA A 102 -4.47 18.76 10.04
CA ALA A 102 -3.09 18.49 10.43
C ALA A 102 -2.90 18.51 11.95
N SER A 103 -3.38 19.56 12.63
CA SER A 103 -3.27 19.70 14.08
C SER A 103 -3.93 18.55 14.88
N PRO A 104 -5.23 18.23 14.72
CA PRO A 104 -5.85 17.11 15.44
C PRO A 104 -5.25 15.75 15.05
N LEU A 105 -4.82 15.58 13.79
CA LEU A 105 -4.16 14.35 13.35
C LEU A 105 -2.79 14.19 14.01
N LEU A 106 -2.02 15.28 14.14
CA LEU A 106 -0.72 15.30 14.81
C LEU A 106 -0.83 14.85 16.27
N GLU A 107 -1.82 15.35 17.00
CA GLU A 107 -2.06 14.96 18.39
C GLU A 107 -2.28 13.46 18.52
N ILE A 108 -3.11 12.88 17.65
CA ILE A 108 -3.40 11.44 17.62
C ILE A 108 -2.14 10.65 17.28
N LEU A 109 -1.42 11.04 16.23
CA LEU A 109 -0.24 10.32 15.76
C LEU A 109 0.88 10.32 16.82
N ASN A 110 1.12 11.46 17.47
CA ASN A 110 2.10 11.56 18.55
C ASN A 110 1.64 10.82 19.82
N PHE A 111 0.34 10.80 20.11
CA PHE A 111 -0.22 9.98 21.19
C PHE A 111 0.00 8.48 20.95
N LEU A 112 -0.17 8.00 19.71
CA LEU A 112 0.05 6.60 19.34
C LEU A 112 1.53 6.20 19.33
N LYS A 113 2.45 7.16 19.13
CA LYS A 113 3.89 6.88 19.21
C LYS A 113 4.38 6.60 20.64
N LYS A 114 3.63 7.00 21.68
CA LYS A 114 4.06 6.82 23.07
C LYS A 114 4.24 5.33 23.42
N PRO A 115 5.27 4.97 24.20
CA PRO A 115 5.58 3.57 24.50
C PRO A 115 4.45 2.87 25.27
N GLU A 116 3.74 3.58 26.16
CA GLU A 116 2.60 3.05 26.90
C GLU A 116 1.42 2.62 26.01
N THR A 117 1.18 3.32 24.89
CA THR A 117 0.08 3.01 23.96
C THR A 117 0.47 1.93 22.96
N LYS A 118 1.74 1.90 22.51
CA LYS A 118 2.28 0.80 21.67
C LYS A 118 2.16 -0.55 22.38
N ALA A 119 2.49 -0.62 23.68
CA ALA A 119 2.41 -1.86 24.46
C ALA A 119 0.96 -2.36 24.64
N ALA A 120 0.01 -1.45 24.86
CA ALA A 120 -1.41 -1.79 25.02
C ALA A 120 -2.04 -2.33 23.73
N TYR A 121 -1.65 -1.81 22.56
CA TYR A 121 -2.15 -2.29 21.26
C TYR A 121 -1.61 -3.68 20.88
N GLN A 122 -0.38 -4.02 21.28
CA GLN A 122 0.17 -5.36 21.02
C GLN A 122 -0.57 -6.43 21.84
N GLN A 123 -0.97 -6.12 23.07
CA GLN A 123 -1.70 -7.05 23.94
C GLN A 123 -3.12 -7.36 23.46
N THR A 124 -3.80 -6.43 22.77
CA THR A 124 -5.16 -6.64 22.25
C THR A 124 -5.21 -7.39 20.93
N LYS A 125 -4.08 -7.52 20.23
CA LYS A 125 -3.98 -8.26 18.97
C LYS A 125 -3.65 -9.75 19.17
N GLU A 126 -3.20 -10.11 20.37
CA GLU A 126 -2.85 -11.48 20.79
C GLU A 126 -4.00 -12.20 21.53
N GLN A 127 -5.14 -11.52 21.73
CA GLN A 127 -6.39 -12.07 22.28
C GLN A 127 -7.40 -12.33 21.16
#